data_AF-A0A1Y3Y548-F1
#
_entry.id   AF-A0A1Y3Y548-F1
#
_cell.length_a   1.000
_cell.length_b   1.000
_cell.length_c   1.000
_cell.angle_alpha   90.00
_cell.angle_beta   90.00
_cell.angle_gamma   90.00
#
_symmetry.space_group_name_H-M   'P 1'
#
loop_
_entity.id
_entity.type
_entity.pdbx_description
1 polymer ?
#
loop_
_entity_poly.entity_id
_entity_poly.type
_entity_poly.pdbx_seq_one_letter_code
_entity_poly.pdbx_strand_id
1 'polypeptide(L)'
;MLANTLKEYMYRVYQLEGSLYQQQVSANSLNQEINRLKNREDREFLGKPKKQSLISDDGFRRFIALFWTAVGLLFFIGYVQKTEIFSDWILLLLLIPFSVIIWKVSCAFADFFVCGLFGIVIGIIISLCIGFFFADKYSWTWDGIITFGAKIGCVVGFLIGGAAILLNIRKDKQNLSEIAVQNQQIEAQNENERAYAQRKITLLEQELAALNHMMSETKQVLDTYYRQDIIYPKYRNLIAVSSFYEYLSSGRCTHLEGHEGAYNIFENEIRQNWIINKLDEVIDRLDRIEDHQYMLYSAIQESNSKTAILSQQLDQCASSLQGIEENAAITAYNSRITAQNTEFLKWVEVLR
;
A
#
# COMPACT_ATOMS: atom_id res chain seq x y z
N MET A 1 -47.92 -10.14 40.89
CA MET A 1 -47.83 -9.14 39.80
C MET A 1 -48.97 -9.41 38.82
N LEU A 2 -49.63 -8.37 38.29
CA LEU A 2 -50.72 -8.55 37.30
C LEU A 2 -50.13 -8.99 35.95
N ALA A 3 -50.80 -9.88 35.20
CA ALA A 3 -50.26 -10.43 33.95
C ALA A 3 -49.84 -9.34 32.94
N ASN A 4 -50.61 -8.25 32.84
CA ASN A 4 -50.28 -7.11 31.97
C ASN A 4 -49.01 -6.37 32.41
N THR A 5 -48.78 -6.22 33.72
CA THR A 5 -47.57 -5.58 34.25
C THR A 5 -46.32 -6.45 34.04
N LEU A 6 -46.46 -7.77 34.10
CA LEU A 6 -45.36 -8.70 33.81
C LEU A 6 -44.98 -8.68 32.33
N LYS A 7 -45.96 -8.65 31.43
CA LYS A 7 -45.73 -8.54 29.99
C LYS A 7 -45.02 -7.24 29.62
N GLU A 8 -45.44 -6.11 30.18
CA GLU A 8 -44.78 -4.82 29.96
C GLU A 8 -43.35 -4.81 30.50
N TYR A 9 -43.12 -5.34 31.71
CA TYR A 9 -41.77 -5.50 32.25
C TYR A 9 -40.90 -6.36 31.32
N MET A 10 -41.41 -7.50 30.88
CA MET A 10 -40.66 -8.41 30.00
C MET A 10 -40.35 -7.78 28.65
N TYR A 11 -41.29 -7.01 28.08
CA TYR A 11 -41.05 -6.25 26.85
C TYR A 11 -39.90 -5.25 27.02
N ARG A 12 -39.85 -4.50 28.14
CA ARG A 12 -38.77 -3.54 28.42
C ARG A 12 -37.41 -4.23 28.55
N VAL A 13 -37.35 -5.33 29.29
CA VAL A 13 -36.11 -6.11 29.45
C VAL A 13 -35.67 -6.71 28.12
N TYR A 14 -36.60 -7.24 27.32
CA TYR A 14 -36.32 -7.75 25.97
C TYR A 14 -35.71 -6.68 25.06
N GLN A 15 -36.28 -5.46 25.04
CA GLN A 15 -35.75 -4.34 24.27
C GLN A 15 -34.34 -3.94 24.72
N LEU A 16 -34.09 -3.92 26.04
CA LEU A 16 -32.78 -3.57 26.60
C LEU A 16 -31.71 -4.64 26.31
N GLU A 17 -32.03 -5.93 26.47
CA GLU A 17 -31.14 -7.05 26.09
C GLU A 17 -30.85 -7.05 24.60
N GLY A 18 -31.87 -6.83 23.76
CA GLY A 18 -31.69 -6.72 22.31
C GLY A 18 -30.80 -5.54 21.92
N SER A 19 -31.00 -4.38 22.54
CA SER A 19 -30.17 -3.19 22.33
C SER A 19 -28.73 -3.42 22.80
N LEU A 20 -28.53 -4.06 23.96
CA LEU A 20 -27.20 -4.37 24.50
C LEU A 20 -26.44 -5.33 23.57
N TYR A 21 -27.11 -6.39 23.10
CA TYR A 21 -26.54 -7.32 22.13
C TYR A 21 -26.14 -6.60 20.83
N GLN A 22 -27.03 -5.74 20.31
CA GLN A 22 -26.73 -4.95 19.13
C GLN A 22 -25.49 -4.08 19.31
N GLN A 23 -25.41 -3.34 20.42
CA GLN A 23 -24.27 -2.49 20.75
C GLN A 23 -22.96 -3.30 20.82
N GLN A 24 -23.01 -4.50 21.41
CA GLN A 24 -21.85 -5.37 21.51
C GLN A 24 -21.39 -5.92 20.16
N VAL A 25 -22.32 -6.32 19.28
CA VAL A 25 -22.00 -6.77 17.92
C VAL A 25 -21.37 -5.64 17.10
N SER A 26 -21.97 -4.44 17.15
CA SER A 26 -21.44 -3.27 16.46
C SER A 26 -20.04 -2.89 16.98
N ALA A 27 -19.81 -2.90 18.30
CA ALA A 27 -18.51 -2.60 18.88
C ALA A 27 -17.43 -3.60 18.47
N ASN A 28 -17.76 -4.90 18.41
CA ASN A 28 -16.85 -5.93 17.94
C ASN A 28 -16.51 -5.76 16.46
N SER A 29 -17.49 -5.44 15.62
CA SER A 29 -17.28 -5.16 14.19
C SER A 29 -16.35 -3.97 13.98
N LEU A 30 -16.61 -2.85 14.67
CA LEU A 30 -15.76 -1.66 14.63
C LEU A 30 -14.31 -1.95 15.05
N ASN A 31 -14.14 -2.67 16.17
CA ASN A 31 -12.80 -3.09 16.63
C ASN A 31 -12.06 -3.96 15.60
N GLN A 32 -12.76 -4.90 14.96
CA GLN A 32 -12.17 -5.72 13.90
C GLN A 32 -11.73 -4.86 12.71
N GLU A 33 -12.55 -3.88 12.32
CA GLU A 33 -12.22 -2.97 11.22
C GLU A 33 -11.02 -2.07 11.54
N ILE A 34 -10.98 -1.49 12.75
CA ILE A 34 -9.82 -0.70 13.23
C ILE A 34 -8.54 -1.55 13.17
N ASN A 35 -8.60 -2.79 13.66
CA ASN A 35 -7.45 -3.69 13.65
C ASN A 35 -7.03 -4.07 12.22
N ARG A 36 -7.98 -4.23 11.29
CA ARG A 36 -7.66 -4.49 9.87
C ARG A 36 -6.96 -3.29 9.23
N LEU A 37 -7.42 -2.07 9.51
CA LEU A 37 -6.83 -0.84 8.97
C LEU A 37 -5.41 -0.60 9.53
N LYS A 38 -5.22 -0.75 10.84
CA LYS A 38 -3.88 -0.66 11.47
C LYS A 38 -2.90 -1.70 10.89
N ASN A 39 -3.36 -2.95 10.73
CA ASN A 39 -2.54 -4.00 10.13
C ASN A 39 -2.24 -3.80 8.63
N ARG A 40 -3.08 -3.05 7.90
CA ARG A 40 -2.82 -2.65 6.52
C ARG A 40 -1.78 -1.54 6.45
N GLU A 41 -1.84 -0.61 7.38
CA GLU A 41 -0.86 0.46 7.53
C GLU A 41 0.56 -0.08 7.67
N ASP A 42 0.71 -1.15 8.44
CA ASP A 42 2.00 -1.80 8.66
C ASP A 42 2.49 -2.65 7.46
N ARG A 43 1.60 -3.10 6.56
CA ARG A 43 1.91 -4.15 5.56
C ARG A 43 1.83 -3.76 4.09
N GLU A 44 0.89 -2.90 3.70
CA GLU A 44 0.45 -2.81 2.29
C GLU A 44 0.74 -1.47 1.61
N PHE A 45 0.97 -0.38 2.34
CA PHE A 45 1.32 0.90 1.73
C PHE A 45 2.76 0.85 1.25
N LEU A 46 2.98 0.39 0.02
CA LEU A 46 4.12 0.74 -0.82
C LEU A 46 3.90 0.07 -2.19
N GLY A 47 3.34 0.84 -3.14
CA GLY A 47 3.98 0.86 -4.44
C GLY A 47 5.46 1.09 -4.18
N LYS A 48 6.28 0.02 -4.25
CA LYS A 48 7.68 0.15 -3.87
C LYS A 48 8.32 1.08 -4.90
N PRO A 49 9.06 2.11 -4.46
CA PRO A 49 9.76 2.96 -5.41
C PRO A 49 10.60 2.06 -6.31
N LYS A 50 10.49 2.27 -7.62
CA LYS A 50 11.23 1.44 -8.57
C LYS A 50 12.72 1.61 -8.24
N LYS A 51 13.39 0.49 -7.95
CA LYS A 51 14.82 0.50 -7.72
C LYS A 51 15.50 1.01 -8.98
N GLN A 52 16.36 1.99 -8.80
CA GLN A 52 17.24 2.52 -9.82
C GLN A 52 18.13 1.37 -10.33
N SER A 53 17.80 0.81 -11.50
CA SER A 53 18.72 -0.09 -12.17
C SER A 53 19.87 0.76 -12.69
N LEU A 54 20.98 0.75 -11.95
CA LEU A 54 22.26 1.22 -12.43
C LEU A 54 22.69 0.27 -13.57
N ILE A 55 22.21 0.60 -14.77
CA ILE A 55 22.73 0.21 -16.09
C ILE A 55 22.76 -1.31 -16.33
N SER A 56 21.75 -1.73 -17.08
CA SER A 56 21.71 -2.97 -17.86
C SER A 56 22.83 -2.97 -18.92
N ASP A 57 24.02 -3.51 -18.61
CA ASP A 57 24.85 -4.25 -19.57
C ASP A 57 26.04 -4.94 -18.86
N ASP A 58 25.72 -5.82 -17.91
CA ASP A 58 26.71 -6.36 -16.98
C ASP A 58 27.60 -7.46 -17.58
N GLY A 59 27.13 -8.21 -18.59
CA GLY A 59 27.86 -9.40 -19.06
C GLY A 59 29.15 -9.07 -19.84
N PHE A 60 29.02 -8.27 -20.89
CA PHE A 60 30.13 -7.95 -21.79
C PHE A 60 31.15 -6.99 -21.15
N ARG A 61 30.65 -6.02 -20.37
CA ARG A 61 31.50 -5.09 -19.62
C ARG A 61 32.29 -5.77 -18.50
N ARG A 62 31.71 -6.75 -17.80
CA ARG A 62 32.45 -7.56 -16.81
C ARG A 62 33.51 -8.43 -17.49
N PHE A 63 33.23 -8.99 -18.67
CA PHE A 63 34.22 -9.74 -19.43
C PHE A 63 35.42 -8.89 -19.85
N ILE A 64 35.17 -7.69 -20.41
CA ILE A 64 36.24 -6.73 -20.77
C ILE A 64 37.02 -6.27 -19.53
N ALA A 65 36.33 -6.04 -18.40
CA ALA A 65 36.99 -5.67 -17.14
C ALA A 65 37.89 -6.77 -16.60
N LEU A 66 37.44 -8.04 -16.62
CA LEU A 66 38.26 -9.18 -16.21
C LEU A 66 39.48 -9.38 -17.12
N PHE A 67 39.32 -9.12 -18.42
CA PHE A 67 40.42 -9.18 -19.38
C PHE A 67 41.49 -8.12 -19.10
N TRP A 68 41.11 -6.85 -18.92
CA TRP A 68 42.09 -5.77 -18.67
C TRP A 68 42.70 -5.81 -17.28
N THR A 69 41.98 -6.28 -16.26
CA THR A 69 42.56 -6.52 -14.93
C THR A 69 43.59 -7.64 -14.99
N ALA A 70 43.35 -8.73 -15.73
CA ALA A 70 44.34 -9.78 -15.94
C ALA A 70 45.60 -9.27 -16.68
N VAL A 71 45.42 -8.43 -17.72
CA VAL A 71 46.53 -7.81 -18.45
C VAL A 71 47.34 -6.86 -17.55
N GLY A 72 46.68 -6.06 -16.72
CA GLY A 72 47.33 -5.17 -15.75
C GLY A 72 48.10 -5.94 -14.67
N LEU A 73 47.54 -7.06 -14.19
CA LEU A 73 48.20 -7.95 -13.22
C LEU A 73 49.46 -8.61 -13.80
N LEU A 74 49.42 -9.04 -15.06
CA LEU A 74 50.59 -9.57 -15.76
C LEU A 74 51.69 -8.51 -15.92
N PHE A 75 51.32 -7.27 -16.21
CA PHE A 75 52.27 -6.15 -16.30
C PHE A 75 52.87 -5.79 -14.93
N PHE A 76 52.05 -5.81 -13.88
CA PHE A 76 52.49 -5.57 -12.50
C PHE A 76 53.44 -6.66 -12.01
N ILE A 77 53.15 -7.94 -12.27
CA ILE A 77 54.04 -9.07 -11.94
C ILE A 77 55.39 -8.91 -12.66
N GLY A 78 55.38 -8.54 -13.95
CA GLY A 78 56.61 -8.26 -14.70
C GLY A 78 57.40 -7.04 -14.20
N TYR A 79 56.71 -6.04 -13.64
CA TYR A 79 57.33 -4.82 -13.09
C TYR A 79 57.90 -5.03 -11.68
N VAL A 80 57.18 -5.76 -10.82
CA VAL A 80 57.61 -6.10 -9.45
C VAL A 80 58.81 -7.06 -9.47
N GLN A 81 58.89 -7.99 -10.43
CA GLN A 81 60.10 -8.82 -10.61
C GLN A 81 61.36 -7.99 -10.92
N LYS A 82 61.21 -6.73 -11.36
CA LYS A 82 62.32 -5.88 -11.79
C LYS A 82 62.75 -4.87 -10.72
N THR A 83 62.02 -4.75 -9.61
CA THR A 83 62.26 -3.71 -8.60
C THR A 83 62.23 -4.29 -7.19
N GLU A 84 63.40 -4.55 -6.60
CA GLU A 84 63.53 -4.90 -5.18
C GLU A 84 63.34 -3.64 -4.31
N ILE A 85 62.10 -3.19 -4.07
CA ILE A 85 61.84 -2.18 -3.04
C ILE A 85 60.59 -2.55 -2.25
N PHE A 86 60.85 -2.96 -1.00
CA PHE A 86 59.90 -3.17 0.09
C PHE A 86 59.18 -1.85 0.48
N SER A 87 57.84 -1.79 0.37
CA SER A 87 56.89 -1.41 1.45
C SER A 87 55.50 -1.03 0.89
N ASP A 88 54.65 -2.03 0.62
CA ASP A 88 53.50 -1.89 -0.31
C ASP A 88 52.11 -1.60 0.30
N TRP A 89 51.94 -1.48 1.61
CA TRP A 89 50.57 -1.44 2.17
C TRP A 89 49.86 -0.07 2.10
N ILE A 90 50.61 1.05 2.04
CA ILE A 90 50.04 2.41 2.04
C ILE A 90 49.58 2.86 0.65
N LEU A 91 50.27 2.45 -0.42
CA LEU A 91 49.87 2.71 -1.81
C LEU A 91 48.60 1.95 -2.19
N LEU A 92 48.44 0.73 -1.65
CA LEU A 92 47.31 -0.16 -1.95
C LEU A 92 45.97 0.41 -1.43
N LEU A 93 45.99 1.17 -0.33
CA LEU A 93 44.79 1.74 0.30
C LEU A 93 44.31 3.04 -0.37
N LEU A 94 45.22 3.78 -1.03
CA LEU A 94 44.93 4.99 -1.80
C LEU A 94 44.50 4.71 -3.26
N LEU A 95 44.83 3.53 -3.79
CA LEU A 95 44.52 3.13 -5.17
C LEU A 95 43.10 2.57 -5.37
N ILE A 96 42.37 2.21 -4.31
CA ILE A 96 41.02 1.65 -4.41
C ILE A 96 39.99 2.65 -4.98
N PRO A 97 39.92 3.92 -4.53
CA PRO A 97 39.03 4.90 -5.17
C PRO A 97 39.52 5.34 -6.56
N PHE A 98 40.85 5.33 -6.79
CA PHE A 98 41.45 5.70 -8.06
C PHE A 98 41.20 4.63 -9.14
N SER A 99 41.19 3.34 -8.78
CA SER A 99 40.94 2.23 -9.69
C SER A 99 39.52 2.22 -10.24
N VAL A 100 38.52 2.64 -9.47
CA VAL A 100 37.12 2.70 -9.94
C VAL A 100 36.91 3.83 -10.97
N ILE A 101 37.58 4.97 -10.78
CA ILE A 101 37.56 6.08 -11.75
C ILE A 101 38.35 5.70 -13.00
N ILE A 102 39.56 5.14 -12.85
CA ILE A 102 40.37 4.62 -13.98
C ILE A 102 39.60 3.53 -14.73
N TRP A 103 38.88 2.65 -14.03
CA TRP A 103 38.05 1.60 -14.62
C TRP A 103 36.93 2.17 -15.49
N LYS A 104 36.20 3.18 -14.99
CA LYS A 104 35.14 3.85 -15.77
C LYS A 104 35.70 4.61 -16.99
N VAL A 105 36.84 5.29 -16.83
CA VAL A 105 37.49 6.02 -17.94
C VAL A 105 38.06 5.04 -18.98
N SER A 106 38.67 3.93 -18.55
CA SER A 106 39.25 2.91 -19.43
C SER A 106 38.19 2.17 -20.24
N CYS A 107 37.02 1.86 -19.66
CA CYS A 107 35.93 1.23 -20.40
C CYS A 107 35.34 2.17 -21.46
N ALA A 108 35.13 3.45 -21.12
CA ALA A 108 34.69 4.44 -22.10
C ALA A 108 35.71 4.63 -23.25
N PHE A 109 37.00 4.55 -22.94
CA PHE A 109 38.07 4.58 -23.95
C PHE A 109 38.10 3.34 -24.84
N ALA A 110 37.80 2.15 -24.30
CA ALA A 110 37.78 0.90 -25.07
C ALA A 110 36.65 0.88 -26.11
N ASP A 111 35.44 1.28 -25.72
CA ASP A 111 34.29 1.37 -26.64
C ASP A 111 34.57 2.39 -27.76
N PHE A 112 35.20 3.52 -27.41
CA PHE A 112 35.63 4.54 -28.35
C PHE A 112 36.70 4.02 -29.34
N PHE A 113 37.66 3.23 -28.85
CA PHE A 113 38.74 2.67 -29.67
C PHE A 113 38.25 1.58 -30.63
N VAL A 114 37.32 0.74 -30.21
CA VAL A 114 36.70 -0.30 -31.06
C VAL A 114 35.94 0.33 -32.22
N CYS A 115 35.17 1.41 -31.99
CA CYS A 115 34.52 2.15 -33.07
C CYS A 115 35.52 2.77 -34.05
N GLY A 116 36.68 3.25 -33.57
CA GLY A 116 37.77 3.72 -34.41
C GLY A 116 38.35 2.63 -35.32
N LEU A 117 38.60 1.43 -34.77
CA LEU A 117 39.13 0.29 -35.53
C LEU A 117 38.14 -0.22 -36.59
N PHE A 118 36.84 -0.34 -36.26
CA PHE A 118 35.82 -0.70 -37.25
C PHE A 118 35.69 0.38 -38.34
N GLY A 119 35.79 1.66 -37.97
CA GLY A 119 35.81 2.79 -38.91
C GLY A 119 36.96 2.69 -39.90
N ILE A 120 38.17 2.30 -39.46
CA ILE A 120 39.33 2.06 -40.33
C ILE A 120 39.04 0.98 -41.35
N VAL A 121 38.51 -0.18 -40.91
CA VAL A 121 38.23 -1.32 -41.80
C VAL A 121 37.21 -0.93 -42.87
N ILE A 122 36.12 -0.25 -42.48
CA ILE A 122 35.08 0.21 -43.41
C ILE A 122 35.64 1.28 -44.36
N GLY A 123 36.45 2.21 -43.85
CA GLY A 123 37.10 3.26 -44.64
C GLY A 123 38.06 2.70 -45.69
N ILE A 124 38.83 1.66 -45.34
CA ILE A 124 39.71 0.94 -46.27
C ILE A 124 38.88 0.27 -47.36
N ILE A 125 37.81 -0.45 -47.01
CA ILE A 125 36.93 -1.12 -47.98
C ILE A 125 36.33 -0.11 -48.96
N ILE A 126 35.78 1.00 -48.47
CA ILE A 126 35.20 2.07 -49.31
C ILE A 126 36.27 2.69 -50.22
N SER A 127 37.47 2.96 -49.70
CA SER A 127 38.56 3.54 -50.49
C SER A 127 39.07 2.60 -51.58
N LEU A 128 39.11 1.29 -51.34
CA LEU A 128 39.48 0.29 -52.34
C LEU A 128 38.42 0.18 -53.45
N CYS A 129 37.13 0.24 -53.09
CA CYS A 129 36.04 0.26 -54.07
C CYS A 129 36.08 1.51 -54.96
N ILE A 130 36.33 2.70 -54.38
CA ILE A 130 36.45 3.95 -55.13
C ILE A 130 37.72 3.95 -56.00
N GLY A 131 38.84 3.47 -55.45
CA GLY A 131 40.10 3.34 -56.17
C GLY A 131 40.00 2.43 -57.39
N PHE A 132 39.29 1.31 -57.29
CA PHE A 132 39.08 0.38 -58.41
C PHE A 132 38.29 1.01 -59.57
N PHE A 133 37.32 1.89 -59.28
CA PHE A 133 36.49 2.54 -60.31
C PHE A 133 37.13 3.79 -60.93
N PHE A 134 38.00 4.49 -60.21
CA PHE A 134 38.60 5.77 -60.63
C PHE A 134 40.12 5.71 -60.90
N ALA A 135 40.71 4.51 -60.91
CA ALA A 135 42.15 4.28 -61.06
C ALA A 135 42.77 4.97 -62.28
N ASP A 136 42.05 5.04 -63.41
CA ASP A 136 42.58 5.61 -64.65
C ASP A 136 42.67 7.15 -64.65
N LYS A 137 42.01 7.84 -63.70
CA LYS A 137 41.84 9.30 -63.72
C LYS A 137 42.71 10.05 -62.72
N TYR A 138 43.34 9.36 -61.78
CA TYR A 138 44.05 9.95 -60.65
C TYR A 138 45.35 9.17 -60.40
N SER A 139 46.50 9.86 -60.36
CA SER A 139 47.84 9.24 -60.26
C SER A 139 48.18 8.72 -58.85
N TRP A 140 47.19 8.24 -58.11
CA TRP A 140 47.37 7.80 -56.73
C TRP A 140 47.90 6.37 -56.70
N THR A 141 48.95 6.15 -55.91
CA THR A 141 49.43 4.80 -55.62
C THR A 141 48.41 4.05 -54.77
N TRP A 142 48.34 2.73 -54.92
CA TRP A 142 47.46 1.88 -54.10
C TRP A 142 47.65 2.09 -52.58
N ASP A 143 48.89 2.36 -52.16
CA ASP A 143 49.24 2.71 -50.78
C ASP A 143 48.62 4.05 -50.31
N GLY A 144 48.55 5.05 -51.19
CA GLY A 144 47.93 6.35 -50.90
C GLY A 144 46.41 6.26 -50.71
N ILE A 145 45.74 5.38 -51.47
CA ILE A 145 44.30 5.16 -51.38
C ILE A 145 43.92 4.51 -50.03
N ILE A 146 44.67 3.48 -49.63
CA ILE A 146 44.45 2.74 -48.38
C ILE A 146 44.68 3.65 -47.16
N THR A 147 45.77 4.41 -47.15
CA THR A 147 46.10 5.30 -46.02
C THR A 147 45.13 6.47 -45.89
N PHE A 148 44.59 7.00 -46.99
CA PHE A 148 43.55 8.03 -46.97
C PHE A 148 42.21 7.48 -46.45
N GLY A 149 41.79 6.30 -46.93
CA GLY A 149 40.60 5.60 -46.45
C GLY A 149 40.66 5.27 -44.96
N ALA A 150 41.81 4.80 -44.47
CA ALA A 150 42.02 4.51 -43.06
C ALA A 150 41.91 5.77 -42.17
N LYS A 151 42.48 6.91 -42.61
CA LYS A 151 42.40 8.19 -41.86
C LYS A 151 40.97 8.73 -41.78
N ILE A 152 40.23 8.73 -42.88
CA ILE A 152 38.83 9.17 -42.89
C ILE A 152 37.97 8.22 -42.06
N GLY A 153 38.17 6.92 -42.24
CA GLY A 153 37.48 5.87 -41.48
C GLY A 153 37.65 6.01 -39.97
N CYS A 154 38.87 6.28 -39.50
CA CYS A 154 39.14 6.59 -38.08
C CYS A 154 38.26 7.74 -37.59
N VAL A 155 38.30 8.88 -38.29
CA VAL A 155 37.62 10.11 -37.86
C VAL A 155 36.11 9.90 -37.80
N VAL A 156 35.54 9.26 -38.82
CA VAL A 156 34.10 8.97 -38.86
C VAL A 156 33.71 7.96 -37.76
N GLY A 157 34.50 6.92 -37.54
CA GLY A 157 34.26 5.94 -36.47
C GLY A 157 34.27 6.55 -35.07
N PHE A 158 35.22 7.44 -34.79
CA PHE A 158 35.28 8.17 -33.51
C PHE A 158 34.12 9.15 -33.33
N LEU A 159 33.68 9.85 -34.39
CA LEU A 159 32.52 10.73 -34.33
C LEU A 159 31.22 9.96 -34.03
N ILE A 160 31.01 8.83 -34.68
CA ILE A 160 29.81 7.99 -34.48
C ILE A 160 29.82 7.34 -33.08
N GLY A 161 30.97 6.80 -32.64
CA GLY A 161 31.13 6.22 -31.31
C GLY A 161 30.90 7.25 -30.20
N GLY A 162 31.48 8.44 -30.34
CA GLY A 162 31.24 9.56 -29.42
C GLY A 162 29.78 10.00 -29.35
N ALA A 163 29.10 10.06 -30.51
CA ALA A 163 27.68 10.38 -30.58
C ALA A 163 26.80 9.30 -29.90
N ALA A 164 27.09 8.01 -30.11
CA ALA A 164 26.36 6.89 -29.51
C ALA A 164 26.47 6.89 -27.97
N ILE A 165 27.68 7.14 -27.44
CA ILE A 165 27.91 7.28 -25.99
C ILE A 165 27.10 8.46 -25.43
N LEU A 166 27.11 9.61 -26.13
CA LEU A 166 26.38 10.79 -25.68
C LEU A 166 24.85 10.58 -25.67
N LEU A 167 24.31 9.87 -26.67
CA LEU A 167 22.88 9.52 -26.74
C LEU A 167 22.47 8.56 -25.62
N ASN A 168 23.29 7.55 -25.30
CA ASN A 168 23.02 6.62 -24.21
C ASN A 168 23.02 7.34 -22.84
N ILE A 169 23.98 8.24 -22.59
CA ILE A 169 24.02 9.05 -21.35
C ILE A 169 22.76 9.93 -21.23
N ARG A 170 22.32 10.54 -22.33
CA ARG A 170 21.08 11.36 -22.35
C ARG A 170 19.84 10.50 -22.06
N LYS A 171 19.74 9.33 -22.69
CA LYS A 171 18.62 8.41 -22.50
C LYS A 171 18.55 7.87 -21.07
N ASP A 172 19.69 7.50 -20.48
CA ASP A 172 19.77 7.08 -19.07
C ASP A 172 19.34 8.21 -18.12
N LYS A 173 19.74 9.46 -18.42
CA LYS A 173 19.33 10.62 -17.63
C LYS A 173 17.82 10.90 -17.73
N GLN A 174 17.23 10.74 -18.91
CA GLN A 174 15.78 10.87 -19.11
C GLN A 174 15.01 9.79 -18.36
N ASN A 175 15.38 8.52 -18.53
CA ASN A 175 14.78 7.40 -17.80
C ASN A 175 14.86 7.59 -16.29
N LEU A 176 16.00 8.11 -15.79
CA LEU A 176 16.16 8.39 -14.37
C LEU A 176 15.21 9.49 -13.88
N SER A 177 15.05 10.56 -14.66
CA SER A 177 14.12 11.64 -14.32
C SER A 177 12.66 11.16 -14.32
N GLU A 178 12.27 10.31 -15.27
CA GLU A 178 10.93 9.72 -15.32
C GLU A 178 10.66 8.80 -14.13
N ILE A 179 11.64 7.96 -13.74
CA ILE A 179 11.54 7.12 -12.54
C ILE A 179 11.41 7.98 -11.28
N ALA A 180 12.15 9.09 -11.18
CA ALA A 180 12.07 9.99 -10.03
C ALA A 180 10.68 10.64 -9.91
N VAL A 181 10.10 11.12 -11.01
CA VAL A 181 8.75 11.69 -11.03
C VAL A 181 7.71 10.62 -10.68
N GLN A 182 7.82 9.41 -11.22
CA GLN A 182 6.93 8.30 -10.88
C GLN A 182 7.01 7.92 -9.39
N ASN A 183 8.22 7.86 -8.83
CA ASN A 183 8.40 7.56 -7.41
C ASN A 183 7.79 8.66 -6.52
N GLN A 184 7.94 9.94 -6.88
CA GLN A 184 7.28 11.05 -6.16
C GLN A 184 5.76 10.94 -6.21
N GLN A 185 5.18 10.57 -7.36
CA GLN A 185 3.73 10.37 -7.49
C GLN A 185 3.25 9.20 -6.62
N ILE A 186 4.00 8.09 -6.60
CA ILE A 186 3.71 6.94 -5.75
C ILE A 186 3.82 7.30 -4.26
N GLU A 187 4.83 8.06 -3.87
CA GLU A 187 4.99 8.55 -2.49
C GLU A 187 3.82 9.45 -2.07
N ALA A 188 3.43 10.42 -2.91
CA ALA A 188 2.28 11.28 -2.65
C ALA A 188 0.96 10.50 -2.55
N GLN A 189 0.77 9.48 -3.41
CA GLN A 189 -0.39 8.60 -3.34
C GLN A 189 -0.41 7.77 -2.05
N ASN A 190 0.73 7.17 -1.67
CA ASN A 190 0.85 6.42 -0.43
C ASN A 190 0.60 7.31 0.81
N GLU A 191 1.07 8.57 0.79
CA GLU A 191 0.81 9.54 1.87
C GLU A 191 -0.68 9.87 2.00
N ASN A 192 -1.37 10.11 0.87
CA ASN A 192 -2.81 10.35 0.87
C ASN A 192 -3.60 9.13 1.38
N GLU A 193 -3.22 7.92 0.96
CA GLU A 193 -3.85 6.69 1.44
C GLU A 193 -3.65 6.47 2.95
N ARG A 194 -2.44 6.77 3.47
CA ARG A 194 -2.16 6.73 4.91
C ARG A 194 -2.99 7.76 5.67
N ALA A 195 -3.06 8.99 5.17
CA ALA A 195 -3.86 10.04 5.79
C ALA A 195 -5.34 9.64 5.82
N TYR A 196 -5.87 9.07 4.73
CA TYR A 196 -7.23 8.55 4.68
C TYR A 196 -7.47 7.42 5.70
N ALA A 197 -6.58 6.43 5.73
CA ALA A 197 -6.69 5.31 6.66
C ALA A 197 -6.66 5.79 8.12
N GLN A 198 -5.76 6.72 8.46
CA GLN A 198 -5.63 7.27 9.81
C GLN A 198 -6.88 8.06 10.23
N ARG A 199 -7.47 8.85 9.33
CA ARG A 199 -8.73 9.55 9.58
C ARG A 199 -9.87 8.57 9.81
N LYS A 200 -9.98 7.54 8.97
CA LYS A 200 -10.99 6.49 9.13
C LYS A 200 -10.83 5.78 10.48
N ILE A 201 -9.61 5.42 10.88
CA ILE A 201 -9.32 4.85 12.20
C ILE A 201 -9.78 5.80 13.31
N THR A 202 -9.46 7.10 13.21
CA THR A 202 -9.82 8.10 14.23
C THR A 202 -11.35 8.22 14.37
N LEU A 203 -12.09 8.25 13.26
CA LEU A 203 -13.56 8.25 13.29
C LEU A 203 -14.13 6.99 13.92
N LEU A 204 -13.61 5.82 13.55
CA LEU A 204 -14.04 4.53 14.10
C LEU A 204 -13.76 4.45 15.61
N GLU A 205 -12.63 4.97 16.08
CA GLU A 205 -12.28 5.02 17.50
C GLU A 205 -13.20 5.95 18.29
N GLN A 206 -13.57 7.11 17.73
CA GLN A 206 -14.53 8.02 18.34
C GLN A 206 -15.92 7.39 18.47
N GLU A 207 -16.40 6.75 17.39
CA GLU A 207 -17.69 6.06 17.39
C GLU A 207 -17.69 4.87 18.36
N LEU A 208 -16.60 4.11 18.42
CA LEU A 208 -16.44 3.03 19.38
C LEU A 208 -16.49 3.53 20.83
N ALA A 209 -15.88 4.68 21.12
CA ALA A 209 -15.95 5.29 22.44
C ALA A 209 -17.38 5.71 22.81
N ALA A 210 -18.11 6.35 21.88
CA ALA A 210 -19.51 6.73 22.08
C ALA A 210 -20.42 5.50 22.27
N LEU A 211 -20.21 4.47 21.46
CA LEU A 211 -20.94 3.20 21.54
C LEU A 211 -20.69 2.49 22.88
N ASN A 212 -19.45 2.46 23.36
CA ASN A 212 -19.10 1.90 24.66
C ASN A 212 -19.76 2.67 25.82
N HIS A 213 -19.86 4.00 25.70
CA HIS A 213 -20.58 4.81 26.69
C HIS A 213 -22.07 4.45 26.71
N MET A 214 -22.74 4.45 25.56
CA MET A 214 -24.14 4.06 25.45
C MET A 214 -24.39 2.64 25.95
N MET A 215 -23.48 1.70 25.65
CA MET A 215 -23.55 0.32 26.13
C MET A 215 -23.49 0.23 27.66
N SER A 216 -22.64 1.06 28.29
CA SER A 216 -22.58 1.17 29.75
C SER A 216 -23.90 1.71 30.33
N GLU A 217 -24.50 2.73 29.70
CA GLU A 217 -25.79 3.28 30.13
C GLU A 217 -26.92 2.25 29.99
N THR A 218 -27.02 1.56 28.84
CA THR A 218 -27.98 0.47 28.63
C THR A 218 -27.85 -0.59 29.71
N LYS A 219 -26.61 -1.00 30.03
CA LYS A 219 -26.34 -2.01 31.05
C LYS A 219 -26.78 -1.54 32.44
N GLN A 220 -26.55 -0.28 32.81
CA GLN A 220 -26.99 0.26 34.09
C GLN A 220 -28.53 0.28 34.21
N VAL A 221 -29.23 0.62 33.14
CA VAL A 221 -30.69 0.57 33.09
C VAL A 221 -31.16 -0.87 33.21
N LEU A 222 -30.60 -1.80 32.45
CA LEU A 222 -30.93 -3.22 32.50
C LEU A 222 -30.69 -3.82 33.90
N ASP A 223 -29.58 -3.47 34.55
CA ASP A 223 -29.29 -3.87 35.93
C ASP A 223 -30.32 -3.32 36.93
N THR A 224 -30.95 -2.17 36.62
CA THR A 224 -32.03 -1.61 37.44
C THR A 224 -33.31 -2.44 37.32
N TYR A 225 -33.61 -2.96 36.13
CA TYR A 225 -34.71 -3.91 35.94
C TYR A 225 -34.41 -5.23 36.64
N TYR A 226 -33.22 -5.80 36.45
CA TYR A 226 -32.83 -7.07 37.07
C TYR A 226 -32.75 -7.03 38.60
N ARG A 227 -32.48 -5.87 39.19
CA ARG A 227 -32.54 -5.67 40.65
C ARG A 227 -33.94 -5.79 41.25
N GLN A 228 -35.00 -5.73 40.43
CA GLN A 228 -36.37 -5.98 40.88
C GLN A 228 -36.62 -7.48 41.16
N ASP A 229 -35.66 -8.35 40.81
CA ASP A 229 -35.63 -9.78 41.08
C ASP A 229 -36.86 -10.56 40.55
N ILE A 230 -37.48 -10.04 39.49
CA ILE A 230 -38.62 -10.69 38.82
C ILE A 230 -38.14 -11.88 37.97
N ILE A 231 -36.99 -11.75 37.32
CA ILE A 231 -36.37 -12.82 36.52
C ILE A 231 -35.25 -13.46 37.32
N TYR A 232 -35.31 -14.78 37.48
CA TYR A 232 -34.30 -15.55 38.20
C TYR A 232 -32.93 -15.40 37.49
N PRO A 233 -31.81 -15.17 38.24
CA PRO A 233 -30.51 -14.82 37.66
C PRO A 233 -30.02 -15.72 36.51
N LYS A 234 -30.33 -17.02 36.55
CA LYS A 234 -29.97 -17.98 35.49
C LYS A 234 -30.46 -17.56 34.10
N TYR A 235 -31.60 -16.87 34.02
CA TYR A 235 -32.29 -16.55 32.78
C TYR A 235 -32.11 -15.09 32.33
N ARG A 236 -31.18 -14.35 32.93
CA ARG A 236 -30.89 -12.95 32.58
C ARG A 236 -29.97 -12.89 31.37
N ASN A 237 -30.50 -13.27 30.22
CA ASN A 237 -29.82 -13.24 28.93
C ASN A 237 -30.84 -13.09 27.78
N LEU A 238 -30.38 -12.56 26.65
CA LEU A 238 -31.22 -12.31 25.47
C LEU A 238 -32.04 -13.54 25.03
N ILE A 239 -31.48 -14.74 25.03
CA ILE A 239 -32.16 -15.96 24.55
C ILE A 239 -33.39 -16.24 25.43
N ALA A 240 -33.20 -16.33 26.75
CA ALA A 240 -34.27 -16.64 27.68
C ALA A 240 -35.31 -15.52 27.74
N VAL A 241 -34.87 -14.26 27.78
CA VAL A 241 -35.77 -13.10 27.82
C VAL A 241 -36.62 -13.00 26.56
N SER A 242 -36.05 -13.27 25.38
CA SER A 242 -36.80 -13.29 24.11
C SER A 242 -37.88 -14.36 24.12
N SER A 243 -37.53 -15.58 24.55
CA SER A 243 -38.49 -16.68 24.66
C SER A 243 -39.59 -16.39 25.68
N PHE A 244 -39.26 -15.86 26.86
CA PHE A 244 -40.27 -15.52 27.86
C PHE A 244 -41.22 -14.44 27.38
N TYR A 245 -40.69 -13.41 26.72
CA TYR A 245 -41.53 -12.38 26.11
C TYR A 245 -42.48 -12.99 25.08
N GLU A 246 -41.98 -13.87 24.21
CA GLU A 246 -42.76 -14.54 23.18
C GLU A 246 -43.89 -15.42 23.76
N TYR A 247 -43.61 -16.18 24.83
CA TYR A 247 -44.63 -17.00 25.49
C TYR A 247 -45.72 -16.14 26.15
N LEU A 248 -45.35 -15.03 26.77
CA LEU A 248 -46.28 -14.09 27.39
C LEU A 248 -47.07 -13.29 26.34
N SER A 249 -46.45 -12.95 25.20
CA SER A 249 -47.08 -12.18 24.14
C SER A 249 -48.08 -12.99 23.34
N SER A 250 -47.77 -14.27 23.08
CA SER A 250 -48.64 -15.24 22.40
C SER A 250 -49.74 -15.81 23.29
N GLY A 251 -49.67 -15.60 24.61
CA GLY A 251 -50.63 -16.13 25.58
C GLY A 251 -50.40 -17.61 25.95
N ARG A 252 -49.26 -18.20 25.58
CA ARG A 252 -48.87 -19.56 25.98
C ARG A 252 -48.66 -19.69 27.48
N CYS A 253 -48.26 -18.61 28.16
CA CYS A 253 -48.19 -18.55 29.61
C CYS A 253 -48.61 -17.16 30.12
N THR A 254 -48.89 -17.08 31.42
CA THR A 254 -49.29 -15.83 32.11
C THR A 254 -48.37 -15.46 33.28
N HIS A 255 -47.51 -16.40 33.69
CA HIS A 255 -46.61 -16.29 34.84
C HIS A 255 -45.24 -16.90 34.49
N LEU A 256 -44.18 -16.47 35.19
CA LEU A 256 -42.84 -17.03 34.98
C LEU A 256 -42.67 -18.39 35.67
N GLU A 257 -43.17 -18.50 36.90
CA GLU A 257 -43.08 -19.69 37.74
C GLU A 257 -44.35 -20.58 37.63
N GLY A 258 -44.25 -21.80 38.13
CA GLY A 258 -45.34 -22.77 38.14
C GLY A 258 -45.21 -23.85 37.05
N HIS A 259 -46.09 -24.85 37.11
CA HIS A 259 -46.07 -25.97 36.17
C HIS A 259 -46.30 -25.52 34.72
N GLU A 260 -47.19 -24.56 34.53
CA GLU A 260 -47.49 -23.92 33.23
C GLU A 260 -46.72 -22.58 33.04
N GLY A 261 -45.67 -22.36 33.85
CA GLY A 261 -44.88 -21.13 33.83
C GLY A 261 -43.85 -21.09 32.71
N ALA A 262 -43.46 -19.87 32.31
CA ALA A 262 -42.46 -19.64 31.26
C ALA A 262 -41.14 -20.42 31.48
N TYR A 263 -40.68 -20.54 32.73
CA TYR A 263 -39.46 -21.29 33.05
C TYR A 263 -39.56 -22.78 32.70
N ASN A 264 -40.69 -23.41 33.00
CA ASN A 264 -40.86 -24.84 32.73
C ASN A 264 -40.97 -25.10 31.22
N ILE A 265 -41.69 -24.24 30.49
CA ILE A 265 -41.78 -24.32 29.03
C ILE A 265 -40.39 -24.19 28.40
N PHE A 266 -39.63 -23.17 28.80
CA PHE A 266 -38.28 -22.92 28.29
C PHE A 266 -37.31 -24.09 28.53
N GLU A 267 -37.27 -24.61 29.75
CA GLU A 267 -36.40 -25.75 30.07
C GLU A 267 -36.80 -27.03 29.31
N ASN A 268 -38.10 -27.24 29.07
CA ASN A 268 -38.58 -28.36 28.27
C ASN A 268 -38.23 -28.19 26.79
N GLU A 269 -38.32 -26.98 26.22
CA GLU A 269 -37.93 -26.70 24.84
C GLU A 269 -36.40 -26.80 24.65
N ILE A 270 -35.60 -26.42 25.66
CA ILE A 270 -34.15 -26.69 25.68
C ILE A 270 -33.88 -28.20 25.64
N ARG A 271 -34.53 -29.00 26.49
CA ARG A 271 -34.32 -30.46 26.53
C ARG A 271 -34.72 -31.14 25.22
N GLN A 272 -35.72 -30.60 24.53
CA GLN A 272 -36.18 -31.10 23.22
C GLN A 272 -35.30 -30.61 22.06
N ASN A 273 -34.24 -29.84 22.32
CA ASN A 273 -33.41 -29.19 21.31
C ASN A 273 -34.21 -28.29 20.35
N TRP A 274 -35.28 -27.67 20.84
CA TRP A 274 -36.06 -26.69 20.08
C TRP A 274 -35.51 -25.28 20.25
N ILE A 275 -34.86 -25.01 21.39
CA ILE A 275 -34.15 -23.76 21.68
C ILE A 275 -32.65 -23.94 21.51
N ILE A 276 -32.00 -23.06 20.75
CA ILE A 276 -30.55 -22.97 20.71
C ILE A 276 -30.09 -22.06 21.86
N ASN A 277 -29.35 -22.62 22.82
CA ASN A 277 -29.01 -21.95 24.07
C ASN A 277 -27.63 -21.25 24.06
N LYS A 278 -26.98 -21.19 22.88
CA LYS A 278 -25.68 -20.52 22.69
C LYS A 278 -25.77 -19.57 21.50
N LEU A 279 -25.40 -18.31 21.70
CA LEU A 279 -25.42 -17.28 20.65
C LEU A 279 -24.53 -17.63 19.45
N ASP A 280 -23.40 -18.31 19.65
CA ASP A 280 -22.52 -18.71 18.54
C ASP A 280 -23.18 -19.77 17.62
N GLU A 281 -23.89 -20.74 18.21
CA GLU A 281 -24.62 -21.76 17.44
C GLU A 281 -25.88 -21.17 16.79
N VAL A 282 -26.41 -20.10 17.38
CA VAL A 282 -27.57 -19.37 16.86
C VAL A 282 -27.26 -18.69 15.53
N ILE A 283 -26.06 -18.10 15.39
CA ILE A 283 -25.64 -17.44 14.14
C ILE A 283 -25.51 -18.44 13.00
N ASP A 284 -24.99 -19.64 13.27
CA ASP A 284 -24.78 -20.68 12.25
C ASP A 284 -26.09 -21.39 11.82
N ARG A 285 -27.19 -21.19 12.54
CA ARG A 285 -28.46 -21.92 12.35
C ARG A 285 -29.69 -21.00 12.38
N LEU A 286 -29.59 -19.82 11.77
CA LEU A 286 -30.66 -18.82 11.73
C LEU A 286 -32.00 -19.38 11.19
N ASP A 287 -31.97 -20.22 10.15
CA ASP A 287 -33.17 -20.83 9.56
C ASP A 287 -33.96 -21.68 10.58
N ARG A 288 -33.25 -22.39 11.47
CA ARG A 288 -33.88 -23.25 12.49
C ARG A 288 -34.45 -22.45 13.67
N ILE A 289 -33.97 -21.22 13.87
CA ILE A 289 -34.46 -20.29 14.91
C ILE A 289 -35.71 -19.58 14.43
N GLU A 290 -35.81 -19.26 13.14
CA GLU A 290 -37.02 -18.66 12.55
C GLU A 290 -38.28 -19.49 12.89
N ASP A 291 -38.17 -20.82 12.81
CA ASP A 291 -39.29 -21.74 13.04
C ASP A 291 -39.77 -21.80 14.51
N HIS A 292 -38.88 -21.61 15.50
CA HIS A 292 -39.17 -21.88 16.91
C HIS A 292 -38.93 -20.70 17.88
N GLN A 293 -38.20 -19.67 17.46
CA GLN A 293 -37.75 -18.55 18.32
C GLN A 293 -37.79 -17.22 17.55
N TYR A 294 -38.97 -16.83 17.08
CA TYR A 294 -39.16 -15.68 16.20
C TYR A 294 -38.63 -14.37 16.80
N MET A 295 -38.89 -14.11 18.10
CA MET A 295 -38.44 -12.86 18.74
C MET A 295 -36.91 -12.76 18.86
N LEU A 296 -36.23 -13.90 19.01
CA LEU A 296 -34.77 -13.96 19.04
C LEU A 296 -34.20 -13.76 17.63
N TYR A 297 -34.76 -14.45 16.63
CA TYR A 297 -34.38 -14.29 15.23
C TYR A 297 -34.49 -12.83 14.77
N SER A 298 -35.64 -12.20 15.04
CA SER A 298 -35.91 -10.80 14.68
C SER A 298 -34.88 -9.84 15.30
N ALA A 299 -34.56 -10.00 16.58
CA ALA A 299 -33.57 -9.16 17.27
C ALA A 299 -32.17 -9.30 16.64
N ILE A 300 -31.77 -10.51 16.24
CA ILE A 300 -30.47 -10.75 15.61
C ILE A 300 -30.42 -10.16 14.20
N GLN A 301 -31.47 -10.37 13.41
CA GLN A 301 -31.56 -9.83 12.06
C GLN A 301 -31.54 -8.30 12.05
N GLU A 302 -32.27 -7.66 12.96
CA GLU A 302 -32.26 -6.21 13.14
C GLU A 302 -30.86 -5.71 13.50
N SER A 303 -30.16 -6.40 14.42
CA SER A 303 -28.79 -6.06 14.81
C SER A 303 -27.81 -6.14 13.63
N ASN A 304 -27.90 -7.20 12.83
CA ASN A 304 -27.06 -7.38 11.64
C ASN A 304 -27.32 -6.29 10.60
N SER A 305 -28.59 -5.98 10.34
CA SER A 305 -28.98 -4.91 9.40
C SER A 305 -28.45 -3.54 9.84
N LYS A 306 -28.63 -3.18 11.11
CA LYS A 306 -28.15 -1.90 11.64
C LYS A 306 -26.62 -1.80 11.62
N THR A 307 -25.91 -2.90 11.90
CA THR A 307 -24.44 -2.93 11.83
C THR A 307 -23.94 -2.70 10.39
N ALA A 308 -24.62 -3.26 9.39
CA ALA A 308 -24.30 -3.03 7.98
C ALA A 308 -24.53 -1.56 7.57
N ILE A 309 -25.65 -0.97 7.98
CA ILE A 309 -25.98 0.44 7.71
C ILE A 309 -24.94 1.36 8.38
N LEU A 310 -24.58 1.10 9.64
CA LEU A 310 -23.57 1.87 10.36
C LEU A 310 -22.22 1.87 9.62
N SER A 311 -21.76 0.69 9.17
CA SER A 311 -20.52 0.55 8.40
C SER A 311 -20.56 1.39 7.12
N GLN A 312 -21.66 1.34 6.37
CA GLN A 312 -21.84 2.14 5.16
C GLN A 312 -21.82 3.65 5.43
N GLN A 313 -22.47 4.10 6.52
CA GLN A 313 -22.48 5.52 6.90
C GLN A 313 -21.10 6.01 7.30
N LEU A 314 -20.30 5.18 7.97
CA LEU A 314 -18.92 5.51 8.35
C LEU A 314 -18.01 5.63 7.14
N ASP A 315 -18.17 4.78 6.13
CA ASP A 315 -17.46 4.91 4.84
C ASP A 315 -17.80 6.20 4.11
N GLN A 316 -19.08 6.59 4.11
CA GLN A 316 -19.53 7.85 3.52
C GLN A 316 -19.01 9.08 4.28
N CYS A 317 -18.94 8.99 5.61
CA CYS A 317 -18.39 10.06 6.45
C CYS A 317 -16.87 10.22 6.21
N ALA A 318 -16.12 9.12 6.20
CA ALA A 318 -14.68 9.13 5.97
C ALA A 318 -14.32 9.72 4.58
N SER A 319 -15.05 9.32 3.53
CA SER A 319 -14.86 9.86 2.18
C SER A 319 -15.26 11.33 2.05
N SER A 320 -16.33 11.76 2.72
CA SER A 320 -16.75 13.18 2.72
C SER A 320 -15.72 14.08 3.39
N LEU A 321 -15.13 13.65 4.51
CA LEU A 321 -14.06 14.39 5.18
C LEU A 321 -12.80 14.51 4.31
N GLN A 322 -12.46 13.47 3.53
CA GLN A 322 -11.36 13.54 2.57
C GLN A 322 -11.61 14.65 1.53
N GLY A 323 -12.80 14.69 0.95
CA GLY A 323 -13.15 15.73 -0.03
C GLY A 323 -13.10 17.15 0.56
N ILE A 324 -13.47 17.34 1.83
CA ILE A 324 -13.41 18.65 2.51
C ILE A 324 -11.96 19.10 2.67
N GLU A 325 -11.05 18.22 3.09
CA GLU A 325 -9.64 18.60 3.30
C GLU A 325 -8.89 18.81 1.98
N GLU A 326 -9.15 17.99 0.95
CA GLU A 326 -8.63 18.21 -0.40
C GLU A 326 -9.07 19.58 -0.93
N ASN A 327 -10.36 19.92 -0.77
CA ASN A 327 -10.86 21.24 -1.13
C ASN A 327 -10.24 22.37 -0.29
N ALA A 328 -9.99 22.14 1.01
CA ALA A 328 -9.32 23.11 1.87
C ALA A 328 -7.86 23.33 1.46
N ALA A 329 -7.13 22.27 1.11
CA ALA A 329 -5.75 22.33 0.61
C ALA A 329 -5.68 23.06 -0.74
N ILE A 330 -6.61 22.77 -1.68
CA ILE A 330 -6.74 23.49 -2.95
C ILE A 330 -7.07 24.96 -2.71
N THR A 331 -7.97 25.26 -1.77
CA THR A 331 -8.34 26.64 -1.42
C THR A 331 -7.15 27.41 -0.83
N ALA A 332 -6.38 26.80 0.06
CA ALA A 332 -5.16 27.38 0.62
C ALA A 332 -4.09 27.61 -0.47
N TYR A 333 -3.92 26.65 -1.38
CA TYR A 333 -3.04 26.79 -2.53
C TYR A 333 -3.45 27.95 -3.45
N ASN A 334 -4.72 28.02 -3.85
CA ASN A 334 -5.27 29.10 -4.69
C ASN A 334 -5.13 30.47 -4.01
N SER A 335 -5.34 30.53 -2.69
CA SER A 335 -5.14 31.74 -1.90
C SER A 335 -3.67 32.18 -1.93
N ARG A 336 -2.72 31.25 -1.81
CA ARG A 336 -1.27 31.54 -1.89
C ARG A 336 -0.89 32.09 -3.27
N ILE A 337 -1.34 31.45 -4.34
CA ILE A 337 -1.07 31.91 -5.71
C ILE A 337 -1.67 33.30 -5.94
N THR A 338 -2.88 33.55 -5.46
CA THR A 338 -3.53 34.87 -5.55
C THR A 338 -2.74 35.94 -4.79
N ALA A 339 -2.21 35.62 -3.61
CA ALA A 339 -1.36 36.53 -2.84
C ALA A 339 -0.06 36.86 -3.59
N GLN A 340 0.61 35.85 -4.16
CA GLN A 340 1.82 36.04 -4.97
C GLN A 340 1.56 36.88 -6.22
N ASN A 341 0.45 36.62 -6.92
CA ASN A 341 0.04 37.40 -8.08
C ASN A 341 -0.25 38.87 -7.69
N THR A 342 -0.88 39.08 -6.54
CA THR A 342 -1.17 40.44 -6.02
C THR A 342 0.13 41.17 -5.66
N GLU A 343 1.10 40.48 -5.06
CA GLU A 343 2.42 41.04 -4.75
C GLU A 343 3.17 41.43 -6.03
N PHE A 344 3.17 40.57 -7.05
CA PHE A 344 3.75 40.86 -8.35
C PHE A 344 3.10 42.09 -9.01
N LEU A 345 1.78 42.20 -8.98
CA LEU A 345 1.07 43.36 -9.53
C LEU A 345 1.46 44.67 -8.83
N LYS A 346 1.63 44.66 -7.50
CA LYS A 346 2.12 45.84 -6.75
C LYS A 346 3.51 46.27 -7.23
N TRP A 347 4.41 45.32 -7.44
CA TRP A 347 5.75 45.60 -7.98
C TRP A 347 5.69 46.22 -9.38
N VAL A 348 4.83 45.70 -10.26
CA VAL A 348 4.64 46.25 -11.61
C VAL A 348 4.07 47.66 -11.56
N GLU A 349 3.14 47.95 -10.65
CA GLU A 349 2.54 49.29 -10.51
C GLU A 349 3.52 50.32 -9.95
N VAL A 350 4.42 49.94 -9.04
CA VAL A 350 5.50 50.81 -8.56
C VAL A 350 6.54 51.13 -9.64
N LEU A 351 6.70 50.26 -10.64
CA LEU A 351 7.63 50.42 -11.76
C LEU A 351 7.06 51.24 -12.94
N ARG A 352 5.76 51.53 -12.93
CA ARG A 352 5.09 52.39 -13.91
C ARG A 352 5.11 53.83 -13.40
#